data_AF-A0A0C4F2A3-F1
#
_entry.id   AF-A0A0C4F2A3-F1
#
_cell.length_a   1.000
_cell.length_b   1.000
_cell.length_c   1.000
_cell.angle_alpha   90.00
_cell.angle_beta   90.00
_cell.angle_gamma   90.00
#
_symmetry.space_group_name_H-M   'P 1'
#
loop_
_entity.id
_entity.type
_entity.pdbx_description
1 polymer ?
#
loop_
_entity_poly.entity_id
_entity_poly.type
_entity_poly.pdbx_seq_one_letter_code
_entity_poly.pdbx_strand_id
1 'polypeptide(L)'
;LLTTIDQLEQLEPSIKLQQSSPLVIIDDLSSIIWASERPADQLIDAFQAFLPAQLKSPFSLVSVFHQDLVHTNKRDREIFNHLINRYHIILRTRALGGQGRGELIIQRGPGYLSDLNLPITLSSEQTTQYKITDNSLSFYPKGLDKAFI
;
A
#
# COMPACT_ATOMS: atom_id res chain seq x y z
N LEU A 1 -55.29 -21.15 16.84
CA LEU A 1 -53.80 -21.20 16.84
C LEU A 1 -53.31 -20.06 15.96
N LEU A 2 -53.34 -18.86 16.52
CA LEU A 2 -52.88 -17.61 15.91
C LEU A 2 -51.43 -17.43 16.36
N THR A 3 -50.50 -17.72 15.46
CA THR A 3 -49.09 -17.40 15.67
C THR A 3 -48.95 -15.88 15.54
N THR A 4 -48.64 -15.25 16.66
CA THR A 4 -48.46 -13.81 16.85
C THR A 4 -47.42 -13.23 15.90
N ILE A 5 -47.80 -12.14 15.24
CA ILE A 5 -46.96 -11.27 14.40
C ILE A 5 -45.77 -10.70 15.22
N ASP A 6 -45.85 -10.75 16.56
CA ASP A 6 -44.82 -10.30 17.51
C ASP A 6 -43.50 -11.12 17.48
N GLN A 7 -43.42 -12.22 16.71
CA GLN A 7 -42.18 -13.00 16.56
C GLN A 7 -41.31 -12.61 15.36
N LEU A 8 -41.71 -11.60 14.56
CA LEU A 8 -40.91 -11.09 13.45
C LEU A 8 -40.03 -9.87 13.82
N GLU A 9 -40.17 -9.30 15.02
CA GLU A 9 -39.40 -8.13 15.48
C GLU A 9 -38.05 -8.46 16.16
N GLN A 10 -37.64 -9.73 16.24
CA GLN A 10 -36.39 -10.13 16.91
C GLN A 10 -35.29 -10.67 16.00
N LEU A 11 -35.36 -10.39 14.69
CA LEU A 11 -34.33 -10.74 13.71
C LEU A 11 -33.88 -9.54 12.86
N GLU A 12 -33.80 -8.36 13.47
CA GLU A 12 -32.78 -7.40 13.04
C GLU A 12 -31.53 -7.67 13.88
N PRO A 13 -30.56 -8.48 13.40
CA PRO A 13 -29.20 -8.27 13.87
C PRO A 13 -28.89 -6.85 13.44
N SER A 14 -28.85 -5.95 14.42
CA SER A 14 -28.32 -4.61 14.29
C SER A 14 -27.12 -4.68 13.35
N ILE A 15 -27.33 -4.30 12.09
CA ILE A 15 -26.27 -3.97 11.15
C ILE A 15 -25.71 -2.69 11.74
N LYS A 16 -24.92 -2.83 12.81
CA LYS A 16 -23.82 -1.93 13.03
C LYS A 16 -23.08 -2.03 11.72
N LEU A 17 -23.31 -1.04 10.84
CA LEU A 17 -22.37 -0.66 9.82
C LEU A 17 -21.02 -0.71 10.53
N GLN A 18 -20.29 -1.81 10.35
CA GLN A 18 -18.87 -1.82 10.66
C GLN A 18 -18.39 -0.66 9.81
N GLN A 19 -18.12 0.48 10.45
CA GLN A 19 -17.46 1.58 9.80
C GLN A 19 -16.14 0.98 9.35
N SER A 20 -16.09 0.59 8.08
CA SER A 20 -14.87 0.12 7.46
C SER A 20 -13.89 1.26 7.60
N SER A 21 -12.72 0.99 8.20
CA SER A 21 -11.66 1.99 8.30
C SER A 21 -11.43 2.55 6.89
N PRO A 22 -11.47 3.88 6.70
CA PRO A 22 -11.39 4.46 5.37
C PRO A 22 -10.08 4.09 4.68
N LEU A 23 -10.13 3.98 3.36
CA LEU A 23 -8.94 3.84 2.51
C LEU A 23 -8.62 5.22 1.93
N VAL A 24 -7.45 5.75 2.28
CA VAL A 24 -6.91 7.00 1.73
C VAL A 24 -5.86 6.63 0.70
N ILE A 25 -6.06 7.06 -0.54
CA ILE A 25 -5.09 6.90 -1.62
C ILE A 25 -4.58 8.28 -1.98
N ILE A 26 -3.26 8.48 -1.85
CA ILE A 26 -2.58 9.67 -2.36
C ILE A 26 -1.85 9.24 -3.63
N ASP A 27 -2.44 9.57 -4.77
CA ASP A 27 -1.87 9.28 -6.07
C ASP A 27 -0.82 10.34 -6.44
N ASP A 28 0.27 9.88 -7.05
CA ASP A 28 1.44 10.67 -7.47
C ASP A 28 1.95 11.71 -6.46
N LEU A 29 2.42 11.26 -5.29
CA LEU A 29 3.05 12.15 -4.30
C LEU A 29 4.36 12.78 -4.83
N SER A 30 4.97 12.16 -5.83
CA SER A 30 6.17 12.65 -6.52
C SER A 30 5.96 14.03 -7.13
N SER A 31 4.78 14.28 -7.71
CA SER A 31 4.42 15.60 -8.25
C SER A 31 4.54 16.72 -7.22
N ILE A 32 4.11 16.47 -5.97
CA ILE A 32 4.18 17.46 -4.88
C ILE A 32 5.64 17.75 -4.52
N ILE A 33 6.50 16.72 -4.51
CA ILE A 33 7.93 16.86 -4.20
C ILE A 33 8.62 17.70 -5.28
N TRP A 34 8.35 17.41 -6.56
CA TRP A 34 8.94 18.11 -7.69
C TRP A 34 8.43 19.54 -7.87
N ALA A 35 7.14 19.78 -7.63
CA ALA A 35 6.54 21.11 -7.78
C ALA A 35 6.85 22.05 -6.61
N SER A 36 7.37 21.52 -5.49
CA SER A 36 7.65 22.31 -4.31
C SER A 36 9.11 22.77 -4.27
N GLU A 37 9.33 24.03 -3.90
CA GLU A 37 10.65 24.59 -3.57
C GLU A 37 11.00 24.44 -2.07
N ARG A 38 10.15 23.77 -1.28
CA ARG A 38 10.32 23.68 0.17
C ARG A 38 11.55 22.84 0.55
N PRO A 39 12.28 23.17 1.61
CA PRO A 39 13.32 22.30 2.17
C PRO A 39 12.83 20.87 2.46
N ALA A 40 13.75 19.89 2.43
CA ALA A 40 13.43 18.47 2.59
C ALA A 40 12.72 18.18 3.90
N ASP A 41 13.25 18.70 5.00
CA ASP A 41 12.72 18.67 6.36
C ASP A 41 11.26 19.14 6.43
N GLN A 42 10.93 20.28 5.81
CA GLN A 42 9.55 20.79 5.81
C GLN A 42 8.57 19.86 5.08
N LEU A 43 8.98 19.26 3.96
CA LEU A 43 8.14 18.31 3.24
C LEU A 43 8.01 16.98 3.99
N ILE A 44 9.10 16.51 4.58
CA ILE A 44 9.13 15.31 5.41
C ILE A 44 8.18 15.47 6.60
N ASP A 45 8.16 16.63 7.25
CA ASP A 45 7.25 16.91 8.37
C ASP A 45 5.79 17.04 7.91
N ALA A 46 5.56 17.73 6.80
CA ALA A 46 4.22 17.85 6.22
C ALA A 46 3.63 16.47 5.85
N PHE A 47 4.45 15.59 5.28
CA PHE A 47 4.01 14.25 4.92
C PHE A 47 3.84 13.31 6.11
N GLN A 48 4.63 13.50 7.16
CA GLN A 48 4.42 12.78 8.43
C GLN A 48 3.09 13.14 9.07
N ALA A 49 2.67 14.40 8.98
CA ALA A 49 1.46 14.88 9.63
C ALA A 49 0.19 14.17 9.16
N PHE A 50 0.16 13.60 7.94
CA PHE A 50 -1.00 12.86 7.45
C PHE A 50 -0.95 11.36 7.73
N LEU A 51 0.07 10.83 8.40
CA LEU A 51 0.13 9.41 8.70
C LEU A 51 -0.98 9.02 9.71
N PRO A 52 -1.59 7.82 9.57
CA PRO A 52 -2.65 7.36 10.47
C PRO A 52 -2.29 7.47 11.95
N ALA A 53 -1.05 7.11 12.30
CA ALA A 53 -0.53 7.20 13.66
C ALA A 53 -0.48 8.63 14.20
N GLN A 54 -0.18 9.62 13.35
CA GLN A 54 -0.10 11.03 13.75
C GLN A 54 -1.49 11.67 13.87
N LEU A 55 -2.41 11.29 12.98
CA LEU A 55 -3.80 11.76 13.02
C LEU A 55 -4.65 11.07 14.09
N LYS A 56 -4.13 10.03 14.76
CA LYS A 56 -4.86 9.21 15.74
C LYS A 56 -6.21 8.72 15.22
N SER A 57 -6.27 8.46 13.91
CA SER A 57 -7.47 8.03 13.20
C SER A 57 -7.20 6.69 12.52
N PRO A 58 -8.07 5.68 12.70
CA PRO A 58 -7.89 4.38 12.08
C PRO A 58 -8.24 4.46 10.59
N PHE A 59 -7.23 4.47 9.71
CA PHE A 59 -7.42 4.37 8.27
C PHE A 59 -6.22 3.70 7.59
N SER A 60 -6.46 3.13 6.42
CA SER A 60 -5.42 2.56 5.57
C SER A 60 -4.92 3.63 4.60
N LEU A 61 -3.60 3.79 4.51
CA LEU A 61 -2.97 4.76 3.61
C LEU A 61 -2.21 4.03 2.51
N VAL A 62 -2.52 4.38 1.25
CA VAL A 62 -1.74 4.00 0.07
C VAL A 62 -1.16 5.27 -0.54
N SER A 63 0.15 5.28 -0.75
CA SER A 63 0.82 6.41 -1.39
C SER A 63 1.61 5.92 -2.59
N VAL A 64 1.36 6.55 -3.72
CA VAL A 64 1.96 6.19 -5.01
C VAL A 64 3.10 7.15 -5.32
N PHE A 65 4.25 6.58 -5.72
CA PHE A 65 5.47 7.32 -5.99
C PHE A 65 6.12 6.84 -7.28
N HIS A 66 6.73 7.77 -8.01
CA HIS A 66 7.65 7.45 -9.09
C HIS A 66 9.01 7.02 -8.52
N GLN A 67 9.52 5.89 -9.01
CA GLN A 67 10.85 5.40 -8.63
C GLN A 67 11.98 6.39 -8.98
N ASP A 68 11.74 7.30 -9.92
CA ASP A 68 12.70 8.33 -10.33
C ASP A 68 13.15 9.21 -9.17
N LEU A 69 12.35 9.35 -8.10
CA LEU A 69 12.77 10.03 -6.86
C LEU A 69 14.08 9.47 -6.28
N VAL A 70 14.39 8.19 -6.49
CA VAL A 70 15.65 7.56 -6.06
C VAL A 70 16.86 8.09 -6.84
N HIS A 71 16.66 8.44 -8.11
CA HIS A 71 17.70 8.77 -9.08
C HIS A 71 17.82 10.27 -9.39
N THR A 72 16.99 11.11 -8.76
CA THR A 72 16.97 12.57 -8.96
C THR A 72 18.05 13.27 -8.12
N ASN A 73 17.68 14.33 -7.39
CA ASN A 73 18.59 15.14 -6.59
C ASN A 73 18.67 14.60 -5.14
N LYS A 74 19.61 15.15 -4.36
CA LYS A 74 19.83 14.72 -2.95
C LYS A 74 18.58 14.93 -2.09
N ARG A 75 17.87 16.04 -2.27
CA ARG A 75 16.68 16.43 -1.49
C ARG A 75 15.53 15.45 -1.72
N ASP A 76 15.21 15.16 -2.97
CA ASP A 76 14.07 14.29 -3.32
C ASP A 76 14.34 12.85 -2.86
N ARG A 77 15.58 12.38 -2.99
CA ARG A 77 16.01 11.07 -2.47
C ARG A 77 15.91 11.01 -0.94
N GLU A 78 16.27 12.08 -0.24
CA GLU A 78 16.13 12.17 1.21
C GLU A 78 14.66 12.08 1.64
N ILE A 79 13.78 12.86 0.99
CA ILE A 79 12.33 12.81 1.23
C ILE A 79 11.80 11.40 0.98
N PHE A 80 12.13 10.80 -0.17
CA PHE A 80 11.70 9.43 -0.51
C PHE A 80 12.14 8.41 0.54
N ASN A 81 13.42 8.42 0.94
CA ASN A 81 13.95 7.49 1.94
C ASN A 81 13.26 7.66 3.31
N HIS A 82 12.94 8.90 3.70
CA HIS A 82 12.18 9.16 4.91
C HIS A 82 10.76 8.61 4.81
N LEU A 83 10.08 8.80 3.68
CA LEU A 83 8.72 8.31 3.48
C LEU A 83 8.65 6.79 3.47
N ILE A 84 9.45 6.12 2.64
CA ILE A 84 9.43 4.66 2.50
C ILE A 84 9.69 3.95 3.84
N ASN A 85 10.47 4.58 4.72
CA ASN A 85 10.77 4.07 6.05
C ASN A 85 9.57 4.02 7.02
N ARG A 86 8.44 4.61 6.63
CA ARG A 86 7.22 4.69 7.47
C ARG A 86 6.08 3.80 6.96
N TYR A 87 6.24 3.15 5.81
CA TYR A 87 5.21 2.27 5.27
C TYR A 87 5.38 0.83 5.77
N HIS A 88 4.24 0.16 5.92
CA HIS A 88 4.11 -1.22 6.37
C HIS A 88 4.34 -2.25 5.26
N ILE A 89 3.95 -1.90 4.04
CA ILE A 89 4.05 -2.74 2.84
C ILE A 89 4.57 -1.84 1.73
N ILE A 90 5.52 -2.35 0.95
CA ILE A 90 6.04 -1.66 -0.23
C ILE A 90 5.71 -2.50 -1.45
N LEU A 91 5.06 -1.87 -2.43
CA LEU A 91 4.72 -2.45 -3.72
C LEU A 91 5.55 -1.75 -4.79
N ARG A 92 6.25 -2.51 -5.63
CA ARG A 92 7.06 -1.97 -6.73
C ARG A 92 6.68 -2.63 -8.04
N THR A 93 6.52 -1.85 -9.08
CA THR A 93 6.28 -2.36 -10.44
C THR A 93 7.54 -2.21 -11.29
N ARG A 94 7.79 -3.17 -12.17
CA ARG A 94 8.88 -3.14 -13.15
C ARG A 94 8.38 -3.58 -14.52
N ALA A 95 8.53 -2.74 -15.54
CA ALA A 95 8.14 -3.11 -16.91
C ALA A 95 9.06 -4.19 -17.49
N LEU A 96 8.51 -5.13 -18.27
CA LEU A 96 9.24 -6.24 -18.92
C LEU A 96 9.34 -6.07 -20.44
N GLY A 97 9.60 -4.85 -20.92
CA GLY A 97 9.89 -4.56 -22.33
C GLY A 97 8.74 -4.76 -23.34
N GLY A 98 7.56 -5.20 -22.89
CA GLY A 98 6.34 -5.30 -23.69
C GLY A 98 5.22 -4.42 -23.12
N GLN A 99 4.39 -3.84 -24.00
CA GLN A 99 3.25 -3.02 -23.57
C GLN A 99 2.33 -3.81 -22.63
N GLY A 100 1.98 -3.18 -21.51
CA GLY A 100 1.10 -3.75 -20.49
C GLY A 100 1.68 -4.93 -19.71
N ARG A 101 2.99 -5.25 -19.80
CA ARG A 101 3.59 -6.37 -19.06
C ARG A 101 4.65 -5.91 -18.08
N GLY A 102 4.65 -6.52 -16.90
CA GLY A 102 5.66 -6.23 -15.90
C GLY A 102 5.70 -7.24 -14.75
N GLU A 103 6.47 -6.90 -13.73
CA GLU A 103 6.52 -7.59 -12.45
C GLU A 103 6.00 -6.66 -11.36
N LEU A 104 5.22 -7.21 -10.44
CA LEU A 104 4.85 -6.63 -9.16
C LEU A 104 5.69 -7.33 -8.09
N ILE A 105 6.49 -6.55 -7.39
CA ILE A 105 7.33 -6.98 -6.27
C ILE A 105 6.66 -6.47 -4.99
N ILE A 106 6.39 -7.40 -4.08
CA ILE A 106 5.75 -7.15 -2.79
C ILE A 106 6.77 -7.44 -1.70
N GLN A 107 7.05 -6.44 -0.87
CA GLN A 107 8.00 -6.57 0.23
C GLN A 107 7.43 -5.93 1.50
N ARG A 108 7.82 -6.46 2.65
CA ARG A 108 7.49 -5.86 3.94
C ARG A 108 8.23 -4.54 4.08
N GLY A 109 7.51 -3.51 4.48
CA GLY A 109 8.08 -2.20 4.78
C GLY A 109 8.63 -2.13 6.21
N PRO A 110 9.59 -1.23 6.46
CA PRO A 110 10.24 -1.09 7.77
C PRO A 110 9.33 -0.51 8.86
N GLY A 111 8.20 0.11 8.50
CA GLY A 111 7.20 0.57 9.49
C GLY A 111 6.60 -0.57 10.32
N TYR A 112 6.69 -1.81 9.84
CA TYR A 112 6.18 -3.00 10.53
C TYR A 112 7.16 -3.57 11.57
N LEU A 113 8.37 -3.01 11.73
CA LEU A 113 9.41 -3.59 12.59
C LEU A 113 9.13 -3.44 14.08
N SER A 114 8.20 -2.55 14.47
CA SER A 114 7.86 -2.30 15.88
C SER A 114 6.80 -3.24 16.45
N ASP A 115 6.08 -4.01 15.63
CA ASP A 115 4.80 -4.61 16.05
C ASP A 115 4.84 -6.13 16.28
N LEU A 116 5.99 -6.78 16.09
CA LEU A 116 6.05 -8.23 16.14
C LEU A 116 7.27 -8.72 16.93
N ASN A 117 7.02 -9.14 18.17
CA ASN A 117 7.79 -10.20 18.87
C ASN A 117 7.70 -11.56 18.12
N LEU A 118 7.53 -11.56 16.81
CA LEU A 118 7.61 -12.76 16.00
C LEU A 118 9.06 -13.00 15.63
N PRO A 119 9.50 -14.27 15.59
CA PRO A 119 10.79 -14.59 15.01
C PRO A 119 10.84 -13.93 13.64
N ILE A 120 11.96 -13.27 13.34
CA ILE A 120 12.25 -12.57 12.10
C ILE A 120 12.29 -13.64 10.97
N THR A 121 11.15 -14.21 10.62
CA THR A 121 10.97 -14.87 9.33
C THR A 121 10.92 -13.72 8.34
N LEU A 122 12.13 -13.41 7.87
CA LEU A 122 12.45 -12.61 6.70
C LEU A 122 11.37 -12.92 5.65
N SER A 123 10.36 -12.06 5.52
CA SER A 123 9.37 -12.24 4.45
C SER A 123 10.15 -12.07 3.16
N SER A 124 10.36 -13.17 2.44
CA SER A 124 11.01 -13.12 1.15
C SER A 124 10.20 -12.20 0.24
N GLU A 125 10.90 -11.38 -0.54
CA GLU A 125 10.26 -10.56 -1.56
C GLU A 125 9.43 -11.47 -2.47
N GLN A 126 8.12 -11.21 -2.56
CA GLN A 126 7.25 -11.96 -3.46
C GLN A 126 7.19 -11.22 -4.79
N THR A 127 7.62 -11.87 -5.86
CA THR A 127 7.53 -11.33 -7.21
C THR A 127 6.47 -12.08 -8.01
N THR A 128 5.50 -11.35 -8.55
CA THR A 128 4.48 -11.87 -9.48
C THR A 128 4.55 -11.11 -10.79
N GLN A 129 4.32 -11.79 -11.92
CA GLN A 129 4.21 -11.13 -13.22
C GLN A 129 2.79 -10.64 -13.42
N TYR A 130 2.63 -9.50 -14.11
CA TYR A 130 1.33 -8.98 -14.47
C TYR A 130 1.23 -8.72 -15.98
N LYS A 131 -0.01 -8.82 -16.47
CA LYS A 131 -0.41 -8.40 -17.82
C LYS A 131 -1.66 -7.54 -17.73
N ILE A 132 -1.55 -6.34 -18.26
CA ILE A 132 -2.62 -5.37 -18.49
C ILE A 132 -3.08 -5.53 -19.93
N THR A 133 -4.38 -5.68 -20.10
CA THR A 133 -5.10 -5.58 -21.38
C THR A 133 -6.14 -4.45 -21.24
N ASP A 134 -6.82 -4.09 -22.32
CA ASP A 134 -7.71 -2.93 -22.37
C ASP A 134 -8.69 -2.83 -21.18
N ASN A 135 -9.22 -3.97 -20.71
CA ASN A 135 -10.23 -4.01 -19.64
C ASN A 135 -9.89 -4.99 -18.50
N SER A 136 -8.66 -5.54 -18.46
CA SER A 136 -8.32 -6.51 -17.42
C SER A 136 -6.86 -6.50 -17.00
N LEU A 137 -6.64 -6.81 -15.73
CA LEU A 137 -5.34 -7.03 -15.11
C LEU A 137 -5.28 -8.48 -14.64
N SER A 138 -4.28 -9.23 -15.12
CA SER A 138 -4.03 -10.62 -14.73
C SER A 138 -2.67 -10.76 -14.07
N PHE A 139 -2.57 -11.59 -13.03
CA PHE A 139 -1.33 -11.91 -12.33
C PHE A 139 -0.93 -13.37 -12.54
N TYR A 140 0.36 -13.63 -12.68
CA TYR A 140 0.92 -14.95 -12.90
C TYR A 140 2.16 -15.12 -12.00
N PRO A 141 2.34 -16.26 -11.31
CA PRO A 141 3.59 -16.51 -10.62
C PRO A 141 4.76 -16.43 -11.61
N LYS A 142 5.87 -15.85 -11.18
CA LYS A 142 7.09 -15.78 -12.00
C LYS A 142 7.56 -17.21 -12.27
N GLY A 143 7.48 -17.65 -13.52
CA GLY A 143 7.73 -19.03 -13.89
C GLY A 143 9.14 -19.50 -13.56
N LEU A 144 9.24 -20.50 -12.68
CA LEU A 144 10.19 -21.62 -12.72
C LEU A 144 9.57 -22.88 -12.04
N ASP A 145 8.31 -23.21 -12.32
CA ASP A 145 7.72 -24.52 -11.90
C ASP A 145 8.09 -25.67 -12.87
N LYS A 146 9.37 -25.74 -13.25
CA LYS A 146 10.00 -26.93 -13.83
C LYS A 146 11.45 -27.05 -13.36
N ALA A 147 11.63 -27.21 -12.05
CA ALA A 147 12.85 -27.79 -11.49
C ALA A 147 12.52 -28.49 -10.16
N PHE A 148 12.12 -29.77 -10.29
CA PHE A 148 12.29 -30.87 -9.32
C PHE A 148 11.62 -30.75 -7.94
N ILE A 149 10.52 -31.50 -7.78
CA ILE A 149 10.32 -32.39 -6.61
C ILE A 149 10.38 -33.81 -7.15
#